data_AF-A0A7C3P932-F1
#
_entry.id   AF-A0A7C3P932-F1
#
_cell.length_a   1.000
_cell.length_b   1.000
_cell.length_c   1.000
_cell.angle_alpha   90.00
_cell.angle_beta   90.00
_cell.angle_gamma   90.00
#
_symmetry.space_group_name_H-M   'P 1'
#
loop_
_entity.id
_entity.type
_entity.pdbx_description
1 polymer ?
#
loop_
_entity_poly.entity_id
_entity_poly.type
_entity_poly.pdbx_seq_one_letter_code
_entity_poly.pdbx_strand_id
1 'polypeptide(L)'
;MNLIEEMKRTVRMEIRATSRGAEYLEAVISLEDLQGLQSVLKKHLGSATKEPGKEASFPERIRELVDSLGGLRIEQSFFYKQDGNRVIYAALWPWRSDPYKITLKSGVVEVLPKA
;
A
#
# COMPACT_ATOMS: atom_id res chain seq x y z
N MET A 1 -0.35 -16.93 -5.98
CA MET A 1 0.72 -15.94 -5.78
C MET A 1 0.17 -14.83 -4.89
N ASN A 2 0.88 -14.43 -3.84
CA ASN A 2 0.43 -13.32 -2.98
C ASN A 2 0.78 -11.96 -3.61
N LEU A 3 0.16 -10.89 -3.11
CA LEU A 3 0.34 -9.54 -3.64
C LEU A 3 1.82 -9.09 -3.66
N ILE A 4 2.55 -9.29 -2.56
CA ILE A 4 3.96 -8.88 -2.43
C ILE A 4 4.86 -9.57 -3.46
N GLU A 5 4.70 -10.87 -3.64
CA GLU A 5 5.48 -11.64 -4.62
C GLU A 5 5.14 -11.24 -6.07
N GLU A 6 3.87 -10.92 -6.36
CA GLU A 6 3.51 -10.39 -7.68
C GLU A 6 4.12 -9.02 -7.95
N MET A 7 4.13 -8.12 -6.96
CA MET A 7 4.75 -6.81 -7.07
C MET A 7 6.26 -6.94 -7.34
N LYS A 8 6.98 -7.75 -6.56
CA LYS A 8 8.43 -7.98 -6.73
C LYS A 8 8.82 -8.52 -8.12
N ARG A 9 7.92 -9.27 -8.78
CA ARG A 9 8.14 -9.80 -10.13
C ARG A 9 7.76 -8.83 -11.24
N THR A 10 6.86 -7.90 -10.97
CA THR A 10 6.28 -7.02 -11.99
C THR A 10 7.03 -5.70 -12.11
N VAL A 11 7.51 -5.14 -10.99
CA VAL A 11 8.12 -3.81 -10.95
C VAL A 11 9.50 -3.85 -10.31
N ARG A 12 10.39 -2.99 -10.78
CA ARG A 12 11.71 -2.80 -10.14
C ARG A 12 11.51 -2.00 -8.86
N MET A 13 12.16 -2.45 -7.78
CA MET A 13 12.00 -1.82 -6.48
C MET A 13 13.26 -1.95 -5.63
N GLU A 14 13.58 -0.88 -4.91
CA GLU A 14 14.59 -0.89 -3.85
C GLU A 14 13.93 -1.32 -2.53
N ILE A 15 14.07 -2.60 -2.17
CA ILE A 15 13.50 -3.14 -0.94
C ILE A 15 14.24 -2.55 0.27
N ARG A 16 13.49 -1.95 1.21
CA ARG A 16 14.02 -1.40 2.45
C ARG A 16 14.25 -2.52 3.48
N ALA A 17 15.25 -2.32 4.34
CA ALA A 17 15.57 -3.23 5.44
C ALA A 17 14.42 -3.42 6.45
N THR A 18 13.44 -2.51 6.47
CA THR A 18 12.22 -2.61 7.29
C THR A 18 11.24 -3.66 6.77
N SER A 19 11.41 -4.17 5.55
CA SER A 19 10.57 -5.23 4.97
C SER A 19 10.72 -6.54 5.74
N ARG A 20 9.59 -7.24 5.96
CA ARG A 20 9.52 -8.51 6.68
C ARG A 20 8.92 -9.60 5.80
N GLY A 21 9.80 -10.27 5.05
CA GLY A 21 9.47 -11.45 4.27
C GLY A 21 8.28 -11.26 3.31
N ALA A 22 7.22 -12.03 3.55
CA ALA A 22 5.98 -12.01 2.77
C ALA A 22 4.81 -11.31 3.49
N GLU A 23 5.01 -10.82 4.71
CA GLU A 23 3.96 -10.23 5.54
C GLU A 23 3.92 -8.69 5.41
N TYR A 24 5.09 -8.09 5.22
CA TYR A 24 5.22 -6.65 5.02
C TYR A 24 6.35 -6.35 4.04
N LEU A 25 6.05 -5.48 3.07
CA LEU A 25 6.97 -4.93 2.10
C LEU A 25 7.01 -3.42 2.27
N GLU A 26 8.22 -2.90 2.44
CA GLU A 26 8.51 -1.48 2.27
C GLU A 26 9.60 -1.35 1.21
N ALA A 27 9.30 -0.64 0.14
CA ALA A 27 10.22 -0.47 -0.96
C ALA A 27 10.09 0.92 -1.57
N VAL A 28 11.11 1.35 -2.31
CA VAL A 28 11.01 2.51 -3.19
C VAL A 28 10.92 2.04 -4.62
N ILE A 29 9.93 2.55 -5.35
CA ILE A 29 9.81 2.37 -6.78
C ILE A 29 10.03 3.69 -7.50
N SER A 30 10.34 3.58 -8.78
CA SER A 30 10.40 4.70 -9.71
C SER A 30 8.99 5.10 -10.18
N LEU A 31 8.84 6.31 -10.72
CA LEU A 31 7.59 6.74 -11.35
C LEU A 31 7.25 5.94 -12.62
N GLU A 32 8.26 5.48 -13.37
CA GLU A 32 8.08 4.66 -14.58
C GLU A 32 7.42 3.30 -14.27
N ASP A 33 7.70 2.73 -13.10
CA ASP A 33 7.13 1.47 -12.64
C ASP A 33 5.71 1.62 -12.04
N LEU A 34 5.24 2.86 -11.79
CA LEU A 34 3.98 3.12 -11.09
C LEU A 34 2.78 2.51 -11.80
N GLN A 35 2.72 2.59 -13.13
CA GLN A 35 1.59 2.07 -13.90
C GLN A 35 1.49 0.53 -13.80
N GLY A 36 2.65 -0.14 -13.82
CA GLY A 36 2.73 -1.60 -13.61
C GLY A 36 2.27 -1.97 -12.20
N LEU A 37 2.74 -1.23 -11.20
CA LEU A 37 2.34 -1.43 -9.80
C LEU A 37 0.82 -1.22 -9.62
N GLN A 38 0.27 -0.13 -10.14
CA GLN A 38 -1.17 0.16 -10.04
C GLN A 38 -2.03 -0.93 -10.69
N SER A 39 -1.59 -1.52 -11.80
CA SER A 39 -2.28 -2.67 -12.40
C SER A 39 -2.32 -3.87 -11.46
N VAL A 40 -1.21 -4.20 -10.80
CA VAL A 40 -1.14 -5.29 -9.81
C VAL A 40 -2.02 -4.98 -8.61
N LEU A 41 -1.95 -3.75 -8.06
CA LEU A 41 -2.77 -3.33 -6.93
C LEU A 41 -4.26 -3.42 -7.28
N LYS A 42 -4.66 -2.94 -8.45
CA LYS A 42 -6.05 -2.99 -8.90
C LYS A 42 -6.56 -4.42 -9.06
N LYS A 43 -5.72 -5.33 -9.56
CA LYS A 43 -6.05 -6.75 -9.70
C LYS A 43 -6.30 -7.43 -8.35
N HIS A 44 -5.50 -7.12 -7.33
CA HIS A 44 -5.57 -7.79 -6.01
C HIS A 44 -6.52 -7.11 -5.04
N LEU A 45 -6.50 -5.78 -4.98
CA LEU A 45 -7.19 -4.97 -3.98
C LEU A 45 -8.41 -4.23 -4.53
N GLY A 46 -8.52 -4.07 -5.85
CA GLY A 46 -9.52 -3.23 -6.49
C GLY A 46 -9.09 -1.77 -6.60
N SER A 47 -10.05 -0.88 -6.81
CA SER A 47 -9.78 0.57 -6.95
C SER A 47 -9.19 1.16 -5.66
N ALA A 48 -8.43 2.25 -5.81
CA ALA A 48 -7.90 2.98 -4.66
C ALA A 48 -9.06 3.45 -3.78
N THR A 49 -8.99 3.13 -2.49
CA THR A 49 -9.96 3.66 -1.51
C THR A 49 -9.70 5.12 -1.22
N LYS A 50 -8.42 5.55 -1.34
CA LYS A 50 -8.03 6.95 -1.39
C LYS A 50 -7.20 7.19 -2.64
N GLU A 51 -7.74 8.01 -3.53
CA GLU A 51 -7.03 8.51 -4.72
C GLU A 51 -6.09 9.66 -4.35
N PRO A 52 -5.01 9.88 -5.14
CA PRO A 52 -4.16 11.05 -4.95
C PRO A 52 -4.97 12.33 -5.19
N GLY A 53 -4.78 13.34 -4.35
CA GLY A 53 -5.51 14.60 -4.40
C GLY A 53 -6.90 14.58 -3.75
N LYS A 54 -7.35 13.41 -3.25
CA LYS A 54 -8.65 13.28 -2.58
C LYS A 54 -8.49 12.92 -1.10
N GLU A 55 -9.40 13.43 -0.29
CA GLU A 55 -9.62 12.94 1.07
C GLU A 55 -10.42 11.64 1.03
N ALA A 56 -10.22 10.80 2.04
CA ALA A 56 -11.00 9.58 2.22
C ALA A 56 -11.33 9.42 3.71
N SER A 57 -12.56 9.01 3.99
CA SER A 57 -12.97 8.61 5.34
C SER A 57 -12.82 7.11 5.49
N PHE A 58 -12.16 6.69 6.57
CA PHE A 58 -11.90 5.29 6.87
C PHE A 58 -12.67 4.86 8.13
N PRO A 59 -13.18 3.62 8.15
CA PRO A 59 -13.58 2.97 9.39
C PRO A 59 -12.44 3.03 10.43
N GLU A 60 -12.79 3.10 11.72
CA GLU A 60 -11.83 3.27 12.83
C GLU A 60 -10.60 2.35 12.70
N ARG A 61 -10.81 1.07 12.44
CA ARG A 61 -9.74 0.07 12.30
C ARG A 61 -8.79 0.31 11.14
N ILE A 62 -9.32 0.79 10.02
CA ILE A 62 -8.49 1.13 8.84
C ILE A 62 -7.73 2.44 9.10
N ARG A 63 -8.32 3.35 9.87
CA ARG A 63 -7.65 4.57 10.32
C ARG A 63 -6.47 4.27 11.24
N GLU A 64 -6.65 3.40 12.22
CA GLU A 64 -5.56 2.93 13.10
C GLU A 64 -4.41 2.32 12.29
N LEU A 65 -4.73 1.50 11.28
CA LEU A 65 -3.74 0.97 10.34
C LEU A 65 -3.02 2.10 9.59
N VAL A 66 -3.75 3.04 8.99
CA VAL A 66 -3.19 4.20 8.29
C VAL A 66 -2.28 5.03 9.20
N ASP A 67 -2.68 5.28 10.43
CA ASP A 67 -1.92 6.03 11.41
C ASP A 67 -0.62 5.30 11.80
N SER A 68 -0.69 3.96 11.96
CA SER A 68 0.50 3.12 12.23
C SER A 68 1.52 3.14 11.09
N LEU A 69 1.06 3.39 9.86
CA LEU A 69 1.93 3.53 8.69
C LEU A 69 2.62 4.90 8.64
N GLY A 70 2.21 5.87 9.46
CA GLY A 70 2.68 7.26 9.46
C GLY A 70 1.67 8.26 8.88
N GLY A 71 0.39 7.86 8.75
CA GLY A 71 -0.68 8.67 8.20
C GLY A 71 -0.70 8.70 6.66
N LEU A 72 -1.73 9.33 6.09
CA LEU A 72 -1.89 9.55 4.65
C LEU A 72 -2.06 11.02 4.32
N ARG A 73 -1.16 11.58 3.52
CA ARG A 73 -1.27 12.95 2.98
C ARG A 73 -2.18 12.99 1.76
N ILE A 74 -2.59 14.20 1.36
CA ILE A 74 -3.52 14.40 0.24
C ILE A 74 -2.97 13.81 -1.06
N GLU A 75 -1.66 13.95 -1.33
CA GLU A 75 -0.98 13.39 -2.51
C GLU A 75 -0.81 11.86 -2.51
N GLN A 76 -1.05 11.20 -1.38
CA GLN A 76 -0.78 9.78 -1.20
C GLN A 76 -2.01 8.94 -1.55
N SER A 77 -1.77 7.73 -2.06
CA SER A 77 -2.84 6.80 -2.40
C SER A 77 -2.88 5.64 -1.42
N PHE A 78 -4.08 5.11 -1.19
CA PHE A 78 -4.28 3.95 -0.33
C PHE A 78 -5.28 2.97 -0.93
N PHE A 79 -4.92 1.71 -0.86
CA PHE A 79 -5.67 0.57 -1.35
C PHE A 79 -5.80 -0.40 -0.19
N TYR A 80 -7.00 -0.91 0.04
CA TYR A 80 -7.16 -2.06 0.90
C TYR A 80 -8.31 -2.94 0.43
N LYS A 81 -8.21 -4.21 0.79
CA LYS A 81 -9.27 -5.19 0.65
C LYS A 81 -9.37 -5.97 1.94
N GLN A 82 -10.60 -6.09 2.44
CA GLN A 82 -10.89 -6.94 3.58
C GLN A 82 -11.35 -8.32 3.09
N ASP A 83 -10.74 -9.36 3.65
CA ASP A 83 -11.08 -10.76 3.41
C ASP A 83 -11.24 -11.47 4.77
N GLY A 84 -12.48 -11.61 5.21
CA GLY A 84 -12.82 -12.05 6.57
C GLY A 84 -12.19 -11.17 7.64
N ASN A 85 -11.34 -11.78 8.47
CA ASN A 85 -10.60 -11.13 9.56
C ASN A 85 -9.22 -10.64 9.12
N ARG A 86 -8.96 -10.49 7.81
CA ARG A 86 -7.68 -9.98 7.30
C ARG A 86 -7.91 -8.75 6.44
N VAL A 87 -7.02 -7.79 6.58
CA VAL A 87 -6.95 -6.63 5.69
C VAL A 87 -5.62 -6.70 4.96
N ILE A 88 -5.71 -6.81 3.63
CA ILE A 88 -4.59 -6.69 2.72
C ILE A 88 -4.56 -5.24 2.25
N TYR A 89 -3.41 -4.58 2.32
CA TYR A 89 -3.31 -3.16 2.02
C TYR A 89 -2.06 -2.79 1.21
N ALA A 90 -2.12 -1.63 0.57
CA ALA A 90 -0.98 -0.95 -0.02
C ALA A 90 -1.14 0.56 0.07
N ALA A 91 -0.08 1.26 0.44
CA ALA A 91 0.03 2.71 0.46
C ALA A 91 1.13 3.15 -0.51
N LEU A 92 0.82 4.15 -1.33
CA LEU A 92 1.75 4.77 -2.27
C LEU A 92 2.05 6.20 -1.83
N TRP A 93 3.31 6.48 -1.58
CA TRP A 93 3.79 7.73 -1.04
C TRP A 93 4.79 8.39 -1.99
N PRO A 94 4.31 9.20 -2.95
CA PRO A 94 5.18 10.01 -3.78
C PRO A 94 6.03 10.96 -2.93
N TRP A 95 7.32 11.06 -3.22
CA TRP A 95 8.21 11.94 -2.48
C TRP A 95 8.06 13.38 -2.99
N ARG A 96 7.93 14.33 -2.06
CA ARG A 96 7.94 15.76 -2.43
C ARG A 96 9.33 16.24 -2.84
N SER A 97 10.38 15.67 -2.26
CA SER A 97 11.77 16.03 -2.56
C SER A 97 12.29 15.44 -3.86
N ASP A 98 11.69 14.34 -4.34
CA ASP A 98 12.06 13.67 -5.58
C ASP A 98 10.79 13.09 -6.25
N PRO A 99 10.22 13.78 -7.25
CA PRO A 99 8.95 13.36 -7.86
C PRO A 99 9.07 12.04 -8.64
N TYR A 100 10.28 11.52 -8.86
CA TYR A 100 10.52 10.25 -9.52
C TYR A 100 10.52 9.07 -8.56
N LYS A 101 10.41 9.30 -7.24
CA LYS A 101 10.43 8.26 -6.22
C LYS A 101 9.12 8.16 -5.47
N ILE A 102 8.71 6.92 -5.22
CA ILE A 102 7.49 6.61 -4.49
C ILE A 102 7.82 5.52 -3.48
N THR A 103 7.56 5.77 -2.20
CA THR A 103 7.59 4.70 -1.21
C THR A 103 6.31 3.88 -1.33
N LEU A 104 6.47 2.57 -1.51
CA LEU A 104 5.43 1.58 -1.40
C LEU A 104 5.50 0.93 -0.02
N LYS A 105 4.37 0.92 0.70
CA LYS A 105 4.18 0.08 1.89
C LYS A 105 3.03 -0.87 1.63
N SER A 106 3.21 -2.16 1.81
CA SER A 106 2.15 -3.14 1.61
C SER A 106 2.29 -4.29 2.59
N GLY A 107 1.17 -4.85 3.01
CA GLY A 107 1.19 -5.98 3.92
C GLY A 107 -0.20 -6.55 4.16
N VAL A 108 -0.24 -7.46 5.12
CA VAL A 108 -1.47 -8.07 5.62
C VAL A 108 -1.51 -7.87 7.13
N VAL A 109 -2.66 -7.40 7.64
CA VAL A 109 -2.93 -7.34 9.08
C VAL A 109 -4.15 -8.17 9.41
N GLU A 110 -4.10 -8.89 10.53
CA GLU A 110 -5.28 -9.54 11.08
C GLU A 110 -6.09 -8.52 11.87
N VAL A 111 -7.40 -8.54 11.65
CA VAL A 111 -8.36 -7.63 12.25
C VAL A 111 -9.35 -8.50 13.02
N LEU A 112 -9.05 -8.74 14.30
CA LEU A 112 -9.90 -9.53 15.17
C LEU A 112 -11.26 -8.80 15.38
N PRO A 113 -12.40 -9.52 15.39
CA PRO A 113 -13.67 -8.94 15.85
C PRO A 113 -13.48 -8.33 17.25
N LYS A 114 -14.02 -7.13 17.49
CA LYS A 114 -14.09 -6.61 18.85
C LYS A 114 -15.18 -7.47 19.50
N ALA A 115 -14.81 -8.19 20.58
CA ALA A 115 -15.74 -8.98 21.38
C ALA A 115 -16.82 -8.10 22.00
#